data_AF-A0AAW4RST1-F1
#
_entry.id   AF-A0AAW4RST1-F1
#
_cell.length_a   1.000
_cell.length_b   1.000
_cell.length_c   1.000
_cell.angle_alpha   90.00
_cell.angle_beta   90.00
_cell.angle_gamma   90.00
#
_symmetry.space_group_name_H-M   'P 1'
#
loop_
_entity.id
_entity.type
_entity.pdbx_description
1 polymer ?
#
loop_
_entity_poly.entity_id
_entity_poly.type
_entity_poly.pdbx_seq_one_letter_code
_entity_poly.pdbx_strand_id
1 'polypeptide(L)'
;MVAATDSTADGLQYLRDFTQRLLREAELPNRQVTVMHRDIFKRADISWRDGQDMAQLLGTLTKVQLRALVDELRDDNQGDDD
;
A
#
# COMPACT_ATOMS: atom_id res chain seq x y z
N MET A 1 -22.30 -16.29 20.18
CA MET A 1 -22.13 -15.12 19.29
C MET A 1 -21.14 -14.20 20.00
N VAL A 2 -20.03 -13.69 19.46
CA VAL A 2 -19.57 -13.40 18.10
C VAL A 2 -18.03 -13.33 18.19
N ALA A 3 -17.27 -13.87 17.22
CA ALA A 3 -15.83 -13.62 17.12
C ALA A 3 -15.27 -13.82 15.70
N ALA A 4 -16.10 -13.64 14.66
CA ALA A 4 -15.65 -13.73 13.26
C ALA A 4 -15.11 -12.40 12.71
N THR A 5 -15.23 -11.30 13.47
CA THR A 5 -14.83 -9.95 13.05
C THR A 5 -13.36 -9.64 13.33
N ASP A 6 -12.73 -10.36 14.28
CA ASP A 6 -11.36 -10.08 14.71
C ASP A 6 -10.34 -10.48 13.64
N SER A 7 -10.48 -11.68 13.05
CA SER A 7 -9.57 -12.17 12.00
C SER A 7 -9.57 -11.33 10.72
N THR A 8 -10.67 -10.62 10.43
CA THR A 8 -10.75 -9.74 9.26
C THR A 8 -10.04 -8.41 9.53
N ALA A 9 -10.17 -7.86 10.73
CA ALA A 9 -9.47 -6.65 11.13
C ALA A 9 -7.95 -6.89 11.26
N ASP A 10 -7.56 -8.03 11.84
CA ASP A 10 -6.16 -8.44 12.01
C ASP A 10 -5.48 -8.68 10.65
N GLY A 11 -6.16 -9.38 9.73
CA GLY A 11 -5.66 -9.59 8.36
C GLY A 11 -5.55 -8.30 7.54
N LEU A 12 -6.37 -7.29 7.83
CA LEU A 12 -6.30 -5.98 7.19
C LEU A 12 -5.15 -5.15 7.75
N GLN A 13 -4.92 -5.22 9.06
CA GLN A 13 -3.79 -4.58 9.73
C GLN A 13 -2.47 -5.17 9.23
N TYR A 14 -2.37 -6.50 9.17
CA TYR A 14 -1.22 -7.19 8.56
C TYR A 14 -0.92 -6.70 7.13
N LEU A 15 -1.95 -6.56 6.29
CA LEU A 15 -1.78 -6.03 4.92
C LEU A 15 -1.25 -4.60 4.91
N ARG A 16 -1.68 -3.75 5.84
CA ARG A 16 -1.19 -2.37 5.96
C ARG A 16 0.28 -2.34 6.36
N ASP A 17 0.65 -3.08 7.40
CA ASP A 17 2.04 -3.19 7.86
C ASP A 17 2.94 -3.76 6.76
N PHE A 18 2.47 -4.78 6.04
CA PHE A 18 3.19 -5.35 4.91
C PHE A 18 3.38 -4.36 3.77
N THR A 19 2.32 -3.63 3.38
CA THR A 19 2.40 -2.59 2.34
C THR A 19 3.38 -1.49 2.76
N GLN A 20 3.33 -1.04 4.02
CA GLN A 20 4.24 -0.03 4.55
C GLN A 20 5.70 -0.51 4.55
N ARG A 21 5.93 -1.81 4.75
CA ARG A 21 7.27 -2.40 4.64
C ARG A 21 7.76 -2.38 3.20
N LEU A 22 6.94 -2.82 2.23
CA LEU A 22 7.30 -2.79 0.80
C LEU A 22 7.63 -1.37 0.33
N LEU A 23 6.83 -0.39 0.74
CA LEU A 23 7.10 1.01 0.43
C LEU A 23 8.48 1.44 0.98
N ARG A 24 8.81 1.06 2.21
CA ARG A 24 10.14 1.34 2.79
C ARG A 24 11.27 0.62 2.07
N GLU A 25 11.05 -0.63 1.65
CA GLU A 25 12.02 -1.44 0.90
C GLU A 25 12.29 -0.83 -0.49
N ALA A 26 11.27 -0.25 -1.13
CA ALA A 26 11.39 0.52 -2.37
C ALA A 26 11.96 1.96 -2.17
N GLU A 27 12.54 2.25 -1.01
CA GLU A 27 13.12 3.56 -0.63
C GLU A 27 12.17 4.76 -0.83
N LEU A 28 10.86 4.52 -0.75
CA LEU A 28 9.85 5.57 -0.91
C LEU A 28 9.88 6.53 0.29
N PRO A 29 10.12 7.84 0.07
CA PRO A 29 10.04 8.81 1.14
C PRO A 29 8.58 8.88 1.64
N ASN A 30 8.38 8.68 2.95
CA ASN A 30 7.07 8.74 3.61
C ASN A 30 6.23 10.01 3.33
N ARG A 31 6.86 11.07 2.80
CA ARG A 31 6.24 12.38 2.51
C ARG A 31 6.35 12.85 1.06
N GLN A 32 7.20 12.22 0.24
CA GLN A 32 7.44 12.65 -1.14
C GLN A 32 7.38 11.45 -2.07
N VAL A 33 6.16 11.19 -2.56
CA VAL A 33 5.90 10.22 -3.61
C VAL A 33 6.32 10.87 -4.93
N THR A 34 7.42 10.39 -5.53
CA THR A 34 7.85 10.87 -6.85
C THR A 34 6.78 10.56 -7.90
N VAL A 35 6.84 11.20 -9.08
CA VAL A 35 5.80 11.06 -10.12
C VAL A 35 5.56 9.58 -10.48
N MET A 36 6.60 8.76 -10.56
CA MET A 36 6.50 7.32 -10.86
C MET A 36 5.66 6.57 -9.82
N HIS A 37 5.83 6.90 -8.54
CA HIS A 37 5.08 6.24 -7.49
C HIS A 37 3.61 6.66 -7.44
N ARG A 38 3.28 7.89 -7.88
CA ARG A 38 1.86 8.27 -8.05
C ARG A 38 1.16 7.41 -9.08
N ASP A 39 1.86 6.96 -10.11
CA ASP A 39 1.30 6.02 -11.08
C ASP A 39 0.98 4.67 -10.43
N ILE A 40 1.83 4.13 -9.55
CA ILE A 40 1.55 2.91 -8.78
C ILE A 40 0.26 3.07 -7.94
N PHE A 41 0.13 4.16 -7.19
CA PHE A 41 -1.10 4.44 -6.43
C PHE A 41 -2.32 4.60 -7.35
N LYS A 42 -2.17 5.31 -8.46
CA LYS A 42 -3.25 5.53 -9.43
C LYS A 42 -3.72 4.23 -10.08
N ARG A 43 -2.82 3.31 -10.40
CA ARG A 43 -3.16 1.98 -10.95
C ARG A 43 -3.92 1.12 -9.95
N ALA A 44 -3.64 1.28 -8.66
CA ALA A 44 -4.41 0.67 -7.57
C ALA A 44 -5.73 1.40 -7.25
N ASP A 45 -6.17 2.37 -8.07
CA ASP A 45 -7.34 3.24 -7.85
C ASP A 45 -7.24 4.05 -6.53
N ILE A 46 -6.02 4.47 -6.18
CA ILE A 46 -5.71 5.25 -4.98
C ILE A 46 -5.28 6.65 -5.39
N SER A 47 -6.05 7.65 -4.97
CA SER A 47 -5.71 9.05 -5.19
C SER A 47 -4.70 9.54 -4.15
N TRP A 48 -3.44 9.72 -4.55
CA TRP A 48 -2.43 10.36 -3.72
C TRP A 48 -2.61 11.88 -3.68
N ARG A 49 -2.49 12.48 -2.50
CA ARG A 49 -2.50 13.94 -2.30
C ARG A 49 -1.13 14.41 -1.79
N ASP A 50 -0.58 15.43 -2.42
CA ASP A 50 0.65 16.08 -1.97
C ASP A 50 0.57 16.52 -0.51
N GLY A 51 1.59 16.16 0.29
CA GLY A 51 1.65 16.47 1.72
C GLY A 51 0.78 15.58 2.61
N GLN A 52 0.08 14.58 2.06
CA GLN A 52 -0.63 13.59 2.86
C GLN A 52 0.35 12.57 3.46
N ASP A 53 0.07 12.15 4.70
CA ASP A 53 0.84 11.10 5.35
C ASP A 53 0.48 9.71 4.79
N MET A 54 1.52 8.94 4.44
CA MET A 54 1.40 7.60 3.87
C MET A 54 0.66 6.63 4.80
N ALA A 55 0.99 6.63 6.10
CA ALA A 55 0.36 5.72 7.06
C ALA A 55 -1.12 6.08 7.24
N GLN A 56 -1.43 7.37 7.24
CA GLN A 56 -2.82 7.84 7.27
C GLN A 56 -3.59 7.41 6.01
N LEU A 57 -2.97 7.47 4.82
CA LEU A 57 -3.58 6.96 3.59
C LEU A 57 -3.89 5.46 3.71
N LEU A 58 -2.88 4.64 4.05
CA LEU A 58 -3.03 3.18 4.20
C LEU A 58 -4.13 2.81 5.22
N GLY A 59 -4.28 3.61 6.28
CA GLY A 59 -5.33 3.48 7.27
C GLY A 59 -6.76 3.71 6.74
N THR A 60 -6.91 4.42 5.63
CA THR A 60 -8.21 4.67 4.95
C THR A 60 -8.52 3.67 3.84
N LEU A 61 -7.52 2.90 3.38
CA LEU A 61 -7.68 1.98 2.26
C LEU A 61 -8.46 0.73 2.65
N THR A 62 -9.20 0.22 1.66
CA THR A 62 -9.88 -1.07 1.73
C THR A 62 -8.91 -2.22 1.45
N LYS A 63 -9.30 -3.45 1.79
CA LYS A 63 -8.51 -4.67 1.52
C LYS A 63 -8.15 -4.81 0.03
N VAL A 64 -9.10 -4.47 -0.85
CA VAL A 64 -8.94 -4.59 -2.31
C VAL A 64 -7.88 -3.61 -2.80
N GLN A 65 -7.94 -2.35 -2.36
CA GLN A 65 -6.95 -1.32 -2.71
C GLN A 65 -5.56 -1.64 -2.17
N LEU A 66 -5.47 -2.13 -0.92
CA LEU A 66 -4.19 -2.59 -0.35
C LEU A 66 -3.61 -3.75 -1.15
N ARG A 67 -4.45 -4.70 -1.56
CA ARG A 67 -4.00 -5.85 -2.37
C ARG A 67 -3.48 -5.40 -3.73
N ALA A 68 -4.20 -4.51 -4.41
CA ALA A 68 -3.78 -3.96 -5.69
C ALA A 68 -2.47 -3.17 -5.57
N LEU A 69 -2.33 -2.36 -4.52
CA LEU A 69 -1.09 -1.62 -4.26
C LEU A 69 0.11 -2.54 -4.01
N VAL A 70 -0.07 -3.62 -3.26
CA VAL A 70 0.97 -4.63 -3.04
C VAL A 70 1.39 -5.31 -4.34
N ASP A 71 0.43 -5.57 -5.23
CA ASP A 71 0.68 -6.18 -6.53
C ASP A 71 1.55 -5.26 -7.41
N GLU A 72 1.15 -3.99 -7.54
CA GLU A 72 1.90 -2.99 -8.31
C GLU A 72 3.29 -2.73 -7.72
N LEU A 73 3.43 -2.67 -6.39
CA LEU A 73 4.74 -2.51 -5.73
C LEU A 73 5.66 -3.72 -5.95
N ARG A 74 5.09 -4.93 -6.08
CA ARG A 74 5.87 -6.12 -6.40
C ARG A 74 6.30 -6.14 -7.87
N ASP A 75 5.39 -5.79 -8.78
CA ASP A 75 5.67 -5.69 -10.21
C ASP A 75 6.77 -4.66 -10.49
N ASP A 76 6.70 -3.49 -9.85
CA ASP A 76 7.71 -2.42 -9.99
C ASP A 76 9.07 -2.79 -9.35
N ASN A 77 9.08 -3.50 -8.23
CA ASN A 77 10.31 -4.00 -7.59
C ASN A 77 10.89 -5.23 -8.31
N GLN A 78 10.10 -5.93 -9.12
CA GLN A 78 10.53 -7.07 -9.93
C GLN A 78 11.03 -6.58 -11.29
N GLY A 79 11.90 -5.57 -11.29
CA GLY A 79 12.70 -5.25 -12.45
C GLY A 79 13.60 -6.44 -12.78
N ASP A 80 13.27 -7.13 -13.87
CA ASP A 80 14.15 -7.96 -14.71
C ASP A 80 15.29 -8.68 -13.97
N ASP A 81 15.02 -9.89 -13.47
CA ASP A 81 16.05 -10.93 -13.30
C ASP A 81 15.79 -11.97 -14.42
N ASP A 82 16.43 -11.75 -15.58
CA ASP A 82 16.62 -12.75 -16.64
C ASP A 82 17.82 -13.66 -16.29
#